data_AF-A0A1V6CN45-F1
#
_entry.id   AF-A0A1V6CN45-F1
#
_cell.length_a   1.000
_cell.length_b   1.000
_cell.length_c   1.000
_cell.angle_alpha   90.00
_cell.angle_beta   90.00
_cell.angle_gamma   90.00
#
_symmetry.space_group_name_H-M   'P 1'
#
loop_
_entity.id
_entity.type
_entity.pdbx_description
1 polymer ?
#
loop_
_entity_poly.entity_id
_entity_poly.type
_entity_poly.pdbx_seq_one_letter_code
_entity_poly.pdbx_strand_id
1 'polypeptide(L)'
;MNLEYSVVRENITCYRLTVKDKSLLWDDKQLNLGNFNGAYLTGDESLSVDNATVAEFAFRFSGVMDHPVYTDDTSPELHDWQVHYKYLDLTLQQLSNEYGIKLELKKGKHDVHQFIKWR
;
A
#
# COMPACT_ATOMS: atom_id res chain seq x y z
N MET A 1 -4.58 -29.85 -8.81
CA MET A 1 -5.31 -28.62 -9.20
C MET A 1 -4.29 -27.74 -9.91
N ASN A 2 -4.44 -27.50 -11.21
CA ASN A 2 -3.47 -26.71 -11.98
C ASN A 2 -3.97 -25.27 -12.08
N LEU A 3 -3.12 -24.33 -11.66
CA LEU A 3 -3.31 -22.90 -11.83
C LEU A 3 -2.34 -22.46 -12.93
N GLU A 4 -2.85 -21.76 -13.94
CA GLU A 4 -1.98 -21.11 -14.93
C GLU A 4 -1.73 -19.66 -14.49
N TYR A 5 -0.46 -19.27 -14.53
CA TYR A 5 -0.01 -17.90 -14.28
C TYR A 5 0.28 -17.22 -15.61
N SER A 6 -0.21 -16.01 -15.79
CA SER A 6 0.19 -15.14 -16.91
C SER A 6 0.27 -13.69 -16.49
N VAL A 7 1.04 -12.91 -17.24
CA VAL A 7 1.16 -11.46 -17.09
C VAL A 7 0.55 -10.82 -18.32
N VAL A 8 -0.44 -9.94 -18.11
CA VAL A 8 -1.11 -9.21 -19.19
C VAL A 8 -0.91 -7.72 -18.97
N ARG A 9 -0.66 -6.97 -20.05
CA ARG A 9 -0.64 -5.51 -20.00
C ARG A 9 -2.02 -4.95 -20.25
N GLU A 10 -2.62 -4.42 -19.19
CA GLU A 10 -3.95 -3.83 -19.25
C GLU A 10 -3.93 -2.36 -18.88
N ASN A 11 -4.84 -1.60 -19.48
CA ASN A 11 -5.09 -0.23 -19.04
C ASN A 11 -5.88 -0.27 -17.74
N ILE A 12 -5.19 -0.05 -16.62
CA ILE A 12 -5.81 0.03 -15.31
C ILE A 12 -5.72 1.44 -14.76
N THR A 13 -6.68 1.78 -13.92
CA THR A 13 -6.58 2.94 -13.03
C THR A 13 -5.96 2.46 -11.73
N CYS A 14 -4.92 3.15 -11.27
CA CYS A 14 -4.24 2.81 -10.03
C CYS A 14 -3.77 4.08 -9.31
N TYR A 15 -3.50 3.96 -8.02
CA TYR A 15 -2.74 4.97 -7.30
C TYR A 15 -1.24 4.71 -7.44
N ARG A 16 -0.49 5.76 -7.75
CA ARG A 16 0.97 5.78 -7.63
C ARG A 16 1.33 6.45 -6.32
N LEU A 17 1.93 5.69 -5.42
CA LEU A 17 2.53 6.15 -4.17
C LEU A 17 3.98 6.56 -4.44
N THR A 18 4.41 7.71 -3.93
CA THR A 18 5.78 8.19 -4.07
C THR A 18 6.21 8.90 -2.80
N VAL A 19 7.28 8.45 -2.17
CA VAL A 19 7.89 9.14 -1.02
C VAL A 19 8.60 10.39 -1.53
N LYS A 20 8.18 11.57 -1.07
CA LYS A 20 8.76 12.87 -1.41
C LYS A 20 9.71 13.38 -0.33
N ASP A 21 9.44 13.03 0.92
CA ASP A 21 10.29 13.37 2.05
C ASP A 21 10.41 12.16 2.98
N LYS A 22 11.59 11.51 2.93
CA LYS A 22 11.88 10.35 3.77
C LYS A 22 12.03 10.71 5.26
N SER A 23 12.28 11.98 5.60
CA SER A 23 12.47 12.40 6.99
C SER A 23 11.17 12.40 7.81
N LEU A 24 10.02 12.36 7.14
CA LEU A 24 8.70 12.27 7.76
C LEU A 24 8.26 10.83 8.00
N LEU A 25 8.92 9.84 7.38
CA LEU A 25 8.58 8.44 7.62
C LEU A 25 8.84 8.11 9.09
N TRP A 26 7.81 7.58 9.75
CA TRP A 26 7.92 7.03 11.09
C TRP A 26 8.98 5.94 11.14
N ASP A 27 9.72 5.86 12.24
CA ASP A 27 10.57 4.70 12.48
C ASP A 27 9.73 3.47 12.88
N ASP A 28 10.40 2.36 13.17
CA ASP A 28 9.83 1.06 13.52
C ASP A 28 9.45 0.92 15.01
N LYS A 29 9.18 2.05 15.67
CA LYS A 29 8.94 2.13 17.12
C LYS A 29 7.67 2.87 17.50
N GLN A 30 6.85 3.23 16.52
CA GLN A 30 5.61 3.98 16.75
C GLN A 30 4.44 3.06 17.11
N LEU A 31 4.46 1.83 16.61
CA LEU A 31 3.42 0.83 16.81
C LEU A 31 4.02 -0.46 17.36
N ASN A 32 3.18 -1.22 18.05
CA ASN A 32 3.47 -2.60 18.40
C ASN A 32 2.14 -3.35 18.41
N LEU A 33 1.85 -4.06 17.33
CA LEU A 33 0.63 -4.84 17.16
C LEU A 33 0.75 -6.24 17.81
N GLY A 34 1.90 -6.55 18.41
CA GLY A 34 2.17 -7.78 19.14
C GLY A 34 2.31 -9.02 18.24
N ASN A 35 2.49 -10.18 18.88
CA ASN A 35 2.76 -11.46 18.19
C ASN A 35 1.52 -12.14 17.57
N PHE A 36 0.37 -11.46 17.49
CA PHE A 36 -0.86 -12.07 16.99
C PHE A 36 -1.00 -11.89 15.47
N ASN A 37 -0.54 -12.91 14.72
CA ASN A 37 -0.94 -13.29 13.36
C ASN A 37 -1.04 -12.23 12.24
N GLY A 38 -0.53 -11.02 12.39
CA GLY A 38 -0.44 -10.10 11.26
C GLY A 38 0.33 -8.85 11.59
N ALA A 39 1.34 -8.55 10.78
CA ALA A 39 2.04 -7.26 10.73
C ALA A 39 1.12 -6.09 10.31
N TYR A 40 -0.20 -6.24 10.37
CA TYR A 40 -1.18 -5.24 10.01
C TYR A 40 -2.54 -5.50 10.66
N LEU A 41 -3.29 -4.43 10.91
CA LEU A 41 -4.66 -4.42 11.40
C LEU A 41 -5.50 -3.50 10.51
N THR A 42 -6.59 -4.02 9.96
CA THR A 42 -7.58 -3.22 9.22
C THR A 42 -8.79 -3.01 10.14
N GLY A 43 -8.98 -1.78 10.61
CA GLY A 43 -10.19 -1.35 11.33
C GLY A 43 -11.29 -0.94 10.37
N ASP A 44 -12.33 -0.24 10.85
CA ASP A 44 -13.40 0.25 9.96
C ASP A 44 -12.99 1.48 9.13
N GLU A 45 -12.05 2.28 9.64
CA GLU A 45 -11.67 3.56 9.05
C GLU A 45 -10.17 3.74 8.85
N SER A 46 -9.37 2.85 9.43
CA SER A 46 -7.91 2.97 9.45
C SER A 46 -7.23 1.64 9.21
N LEU A 47 -6.07 1.72 8.55
CA LEU A 47 -5.14 0.63 8.37
C LEU A 47 -3.91 0.92 9.23
N SER A 48 -3.55 -0.01 10.11
CA SER A 48 -2.27 -0.02 10.80
C SER A 48 -1.38 -1.11 10.23
N VAL A 49 -0.10 -0.81 10.00
CA VAL A 49 0.92 -1.75 9.53
C VAL A 49 2.17 -1.55 10.39
N ASP A 50 2.68 -2.62 10.95
CA ASP A 50 3.79 -2.64 11.90
C ASP A 50 5.02 -3.23 11.20
N ASN A 51 6.19 -2.58 11.34
CA ASN A 51 7.46 -3.08 10.83
C ASN A 51 7.43 -3.45 9.33
N ALA A 52 7.02 -2.52 8.47
CA ALA A 52 6.87 -2.76 7.03
C ALA A 52 7.63 -1.75 6.17
N THR A 53 8.19 -2.25 5.07
CA THR A 53 8.74 -1.41 4.00
C THR A 53 7.63 -0.59 3.32
N VAL A 54 8.02 0.45 2.58
CA VAL A 54 7.09 1.24 1.75
C VAL A 54 6.33 0.36 0.76
N ALA A 55 6.99 -0.65 0.18
CA ALA A 55 6.39 -1.59 -0.76
C ALA A 55 5.34 -2.49 -0.09
N GLU A 56 5.64 -3.01 1.10
CA GLU A 56 4.70 -3.82 1.88
C GLU A 56 3.50 -2.99 2.35
N PHE A 57 3.74 -1.75 2.81
CA PHE A 57 2.67 -0.81 3.13
C PHE A 57 1.77 -0.57 1.92
N ALA A 58 2.33 -0.22 0.75
CA ALA A 58 1.56 0.01 -0.48
C ALA A 58 0.70 -1.22 -0.84
N PHE A 59 1.25 -2.43 -0.71
CA PHE A 59 0.52 -3.67 -0.95
C PHE A 59 -0.65 -3.84 0.02
N ARG A 60 -0.46 -3.62 1.33
CA ARG A 60 -1.55 -3.71 2.32
C ARG A 60 -2.59 -2.62 2.11
N PHE A 61 -2.14 -1.42 1.82
CA PHE A 61 -2.98 -0.25 1.58
C PHE A 61 -3.85 -0.43 0.34
N SER A 62 -3.33 -1.09 -0.70
CA SER A 62 -4.13 -1.50 -1.86
C SER A 62 -5.36 -2.35 -1.50
N GLY A 63 -5.37 -3.05 -0.37
CA GLY A 63 -6.51 -3.86 0.07
C GLY A 63 -7.68 -3.06 0.65
N VAL A 64 -7.45 -1.79 1.02
CA VAL A 64 -8.45 -0.91 1.63
C VAL A 64 -8.83 0.28 0.74
N MET A 65 -8.13 0.47 -0.38
CA MET A 65 -8.39 1.50 -1.38
C MET A 65 -9.30 0.97 -2.50
N ASP A 66 -9.98 1.87 -3.21
CA ASP A 66 -10.86 1.53 -4.35
C ASP A 66 -10.09 1.14 -5.62
N HIS A 67 -8.80 1.47 -5.68
CA HIS A 67 -7.89 1.12 -6.77
C HIS A 67 -6.58 0.56 -6.24
N PRO A 68 -5.88 -0.29 -7.02
CA PRO A 68 -4.58 -0.79 -6.63
C PRO A 68 -3.57 0.32 -6.35
N VAL A 69 -2.71 0.12 -5.36
CA VAL A 69 -1.65 1.07 -5.00
C VAL A 69 -0.29 0.50 -5.40
N TYR A 70 0.44 1.22 -6.24
CA TYR A 70 1.78 0.87 -6.70
C TYR A 70 2.82 1.86 -6.21
N THR A 71 4.03 1.37 -5.94
CA THR A 71 5.21 2.17 -5.66
C THR A 71 6.40 1.61 -6.42
N ASP A 72 7.33 2.48 -6.82
CA ASP A 72 8.64 2.09 -7.35
C ASP A 72 9.71 2.07 -6.23
N ASP A 73 9.30 2.36 -5.00
CA ASP A 73 10.19 2.35 -3.84
C ASP A 73 10.54 0.90 -3.45
N THR A 74 11.83 0.59 -3.46
CA THR A 74 12.40 -0.71 -3.10
C THR A 74 13.27 -0.64 -1.86
N SER A 75 13.10 0.41 -1.06
CA SER A 75 13.92 0.68 0.12
C SER A 75 13.62 -0.40 1.18
N PRO A 76 14.64 -1.08 1.75
CA PRO A 76 14.43 -2.17 2.70
C PRO A 76 14.14 -1.68 4.13
N GLU A 77 14.18 -0.37 4.37
CA GLU A 77 13.92 0.21 5.69
C GLU A 77 12.49 -0.08 6.15
N LEU A 78 12.37 -0.46 7.42
CA LEU A 78 11.10 -0.74 8.06
C LEU A 78 10.55 0.50 8.74
N HIS A 79 9.24 0.65 8.63
CA HIS A 79 8.49 1.78 9.15
C HIS A 79 7.17 1.28 9.73
N ASP A 80 6.65 2.05 10.67
CA ASP A 80 5.29 1.88 11.14
C ASP A 80 4.33 2.82 10.42
N TRP A 81 3.10 2.35 10.23
CA TRP A 81 2.09 3.05 9.45
C TRP A 81 0.74 3.01 10.15
N GLN A 82 0.08 4.15 10.26
CA GLN A 82 -1.34 4.21 10.61
C GLN A 82 -2.02 5.26 9.74
N VAL A 83 -2.88 4.81 8.83
CA VAL A 83 -3.49 5.67 7.81
C VAL A 83 -5.01 5.52 7.82
N HIS A 84 -5.71 6.65 7.88
CA HIS A 84 -7.14 6.71 7.63
C HIS A 84 -7.42 6.51 6.14
N TYR A 85 -8.36 5.64 5.79
CA TYR A 85 -8.70 5.34 4.38
C TYR A 85 -10.16 5.56 4.01
N LYS A 86 -11.03 5.88 4.98
CA LYS A 86 -12.47 6.07 4.72
C LYS A 86 -12.78 7.29 3.84
N TYR A 87 -11.97 8.35 3.95
CA TYR A 87 -12.17 9.60 3.21
C TYR A 87 -10.88 9.98 2.50
N LEU A 88 -10.87 9.93 1.16
CA LEU A 88 -9.68 10.13 0.35
C LEU A 88 -8.96 11.45 0.64
N ASP A 89 -9.69 12.56 0.84
CA ASP A 89 -9.05 13.85 1.11
C ASP A 89 -8.26 13.85 2.43
N LEU A 90 -8.79 13.18 3.47
CA LEU A 90 -8.09 13.02 4.75
C LEU A 90 -6.88 12.10 4.59
N THR A 91 -7.03 11.01 3.85
CA THR A 91 -5.94 10.11 3.49
C THR A 91 -4.80 10.86 2.79
N LEU A 92 -5.11 11.67 1.78
CA LEU A 92 -4.13 12.42 1.01
C LEU A 92 -3.40 13.46 1.88
N GLN A 93 -4.14 14.17 2.74
CA GLN A 93 -3.56 15.12 3.69
C GLN A 93 -2.65 14.42 4.68
N GLN A 94 -3.08 13.30 5.25
CA GLN A 94 -2.29 12.53 6.21
C GLN A 94 -1.00 12.01 5.57
N LEU A 95 -1.11 11.34 4.41
CA LEU A 95 0.07 10.84 3.67
C LEU A 95 1.06 11.96 3.38
N SER A 96 0.58 13.13 2.95
CA SER A 96 1.46 14.27 2.62
C SER A 96 2.11 14.87 3.87
N ASN A 97 1.35 15.11 4.93
CA ASN A 97 1.79 15.91 6.07
C ASN A 97 2.55 15.08 7.11
N GLU A 98 2.15 13.82 7.32
CA GLU A 98 2.72 12.96 8.35
C GLU A 98 3.78 12.01 7.81
N TYR A 99 3.70 11.61 6.54
CA TYR A 99 4.60 10.61 5.95
C TYR A 99 5.40 11.14 4.75
N GLY A 100 5.22 12.39 4.34
CA GLY A 100 5.90 12.93 3.16
C GLY A 100 5.58 12.16 1.87
N ILE A 101 4.43 11.49 1.82
CA ILE A 101 4.00 10.64 0.71
C ILE A 101 3.02 11.39 -0.18
N LYS A 102 3.26 11.30 -1.48
CA LYS A 102 2.31 11.72 -2.50
C LYS A 102 1.59 10.48 -3.07
N LEU A 103 0.27 10.52 -3.13
CA LEU A 103 -0.56 9.51 -3.76
C LEU A 103 -1.30 10.13 -4.95
N GLU A 104 -1.14 9.58 -6.15
CA GLU A 104 -1.73 10.13 -7.38
C GLU A 104 -2.50 9.07 -8.15
N LEU A 105 -3.75 9.37 -8.53
CA LEU A 105 -4.50 8.53 -9.46
C LEU A 105 -3.88 8.61 -10.86
N LYS A 106 -3.47 7.48 -11.41
CA LYS A 106 -2.91 7.34 -12.76
C LYS A 106 -3.76 6.35 -13.55
N LYS A 107 -3.84 6.59 -14.85
CA LYS A 107 -4.41 5.67 -15.82
C LYS A 107 -3.32 5.31 -16.82
N GLY A 108 -3.02 4.04 -16.97
CA GLY A 108 -1.92 3.59 -17.80
C GLY A 108 -1.89 2.09 -18.00
N LYS A 109 -0.98 1.62 -18.86
CA LYS A 109 -0.72 0.20 -19.02
C LYS A 109 0.15 -0.28 -17.87
N HIS A 110 -0.34 -1.25 -17.11
CA HIS A 110 0.41 -1.91 -16.05
C HIS A 110 0.44 -3.41 -16.29
N ASP A 111 1.49 -4.05 -15.79
CA ASP A 111 1.62 -5.51 -15.81
C ASP A 111 0.68 -6.07 -14.72
N VAL A 112 -0.36 -6.80 -15.14
CA VAL A 112 -1.35 -7.43 -14.26
C VAL A 112 -1.02 -8.92 -14.18
N HIS A 113 -0.80 -9.39 -12.96
CA HIS A 113 -0.53 -10.79 -12.65
C HIS A 113 -1.85 -11.52 -12.42
N GLN A 114 -2.20 -12.46 -13.31
CA GLN A 114 -3.45 -13.22 -13.22
C GLN A 114 -3.21 -14.71 -12.98
N PHE A 115 -4.03 -15.29 -12.11
CA PHE A 115 -4.10 -16.74 -11.86
C PHE A 115 -5.43 -17.25 -12.40
N ILE A 116 -5.39 -18.01 -13.49
CA ILE A 116 -6.59 -18.54 -14.14
C ILE A 116 -6.78 -19.98 -13.69
N LYS A 117 -7.99 -20.28 -13.19
CA LYS A 117 -8.43 -21.63 -12.85
C LYS A 117 -9.34 -22.15 -13.96
N TRP A 118 -8.94 -23.22 -14.62
CA TRP A 118 -9.81 -23.95 -15.55
C TRP A 118 -10.80 -24.84 -14.79
N ARG A 119 -12.02 -24.97 -15.33
CA ARG A 119 -13.07 -25.89 -14.88
C ARG A 119 -12.91 -27.26 -15.52
#